data_AF-A0A2K8SZI9-F1
#
_entry.id   AF-A0A2K8SZI9-F1
#
_cell.length_a   1.000
_cell.length_b   1.000
_cell.length_c   1.000
_cell.angle_alpha   90.00
_cell.angle_beta   90.00
_cell.angle_gamma   90.00
#
_symmetry.space_group_name_H-M   'P 1'
#
loop_
_entity.id
_entity.type
_entity.pdbx_description
1 polymer ?
#
loop_
_entity_poly.entity_id
_entity_poly.type
_entity_poly.pdbx_seq_one_letter_code
_entity_poly.pdbx_strand_id
1 'polypeptide(L)'
;MEDYQKILDYLECVTGLELDHAHWVKIYYDKNEYVINLNCISSFCHEPNGRITFWLPDGTIPIIINPVSNPESYEKVVKYVKKATGYSLS
;
A
#
# COMPACT_ATOMS: atom_id res chain seq x y z
N MET A 1 -3.74 22.09 9.97
CA MET A 1 -3.87 21.11 11.07
C MET A 1 -5.26 20.47 11.02
N GLU A 2 -6.32 21.25 10.85
CA GLU A 2 -7.70 20.76 10.71
C GLU A 2 -7.93 19.82 9.50
N ASP A 3 -7.38 20.13 8.32
CA ASP A 3 -7.58 19.28 7.13
C ASP A 3 -6.88 17.93 7.22
N TYR A 4 -5.68 17.91 7.82
CA TYR A 4 -4.97 16.66 8.06
C TYR A 4 -5.77 15.76 9.02
N GLN A 5 -6.37 16.34 10.06
CA GLN A 5 -7.26 15.60 10.96
C GLN A 5 -8.48 15.05 10.23
N LYS A 6 -9.13 15.84 9.37
CA LYS A 6 -10.26 15.35 8.55
C LYS A 6 -9.88 14.18 7.64
N ILE A 7 -8.67 14.18 7.07
CA ILE A 7 -8.16 13.07 6.28
C ILE A 7 -7.95 11.83 7.16
N LEU A 8 -7.36 11.99 8.35
CA LEU A 8 -7.19 10.89 9.30
C LEU A 8 -8.53 10.30 9.74
N ASP A 9 -9.50 11.15 10.08
CA ASP A 9 -10.86 10.74 10.49
C ASP A 9 -11.56 9.98 9.35
N TYR A 10 -11.41 10.44 8.11
CA TYR A 10 -11.90 9.72 6.93
C TYR A 10 -11.24 8.35 6.79
N LEU A 11 -9.91 8.28 6.90
CA LEU A 11 -9.15 7.03 6.80
C LEU A 11 -9.54 6.03 7.90
N GLU A 12 -9.69 6.50 9.14
CA GLU A 12 -10.17 5.68 10.27
C GLU A 12 -11.59 5.18 10.02
N CYS A 13 -12.47 6.05 9.51
CA CYS A 13 -13.84 5.67 9.14
C CYS A 13 -13.86 4.59 8.04
N VAL A 14 -13.13 4.77 6.93
CA VAL A 14 -13.14 3.79 5.82
C VAL A 14 -12.32 2.54 6.08
N THR A 15 -11.40 2.56 7.05
CA THR A 15 -10.66 1.35 7.50
C THR A 15 -11.40 0.58 8.59
N GLY A 16 -12.19 1.27 9.42
CA GLY A 16 -13.02 0.67 10.46
C GLY A 16 -14.41 0.23 9.98
N LEU A 17 -14.92 0.85 8.91
CA LEU A 17 -16.02 0.28 8.13
C LEU A 17 -15.46 -0.92 7.37
N GLU A 18 -16.06 -2.10 7.54
CA GLU A 18 -15.85 -3.26 6.66
C GLU A 18 -16.43 -2.96 5.26
N LEU A 19 -15.94 -1.91 4.61
CA LEU A 19 -16.10 -1.74 3.18
C LEU A 19 -15.23 -2.82 2.55
N ASP A 20 -15.84 -3.97 2.22
CA ASP A 20 -15.24 -5.15 1.58
C ASP A 20 -14.39 -4.85 0.33
N HIS A 21 -14.42 -3.61 -0.16
CA HIS A 21 -13.81 -3.13 -1.39
C HIS A 21 -12.72 -2.06 -1.18
N ALA A 22 -12.25 -1.78 0.04
CA ALA A 22 -11.15 -0.83 0.26
C ALA A 22 -10.00 -1.46 1.07
N HIS A 23 -8.78 -1.39 0.54
CA HIS A 23 -7.57 -1.94 1.18
C HIS A 23 -6.57 -0.83 1.45
N TRP A 24 -6.87 0.01 2.44
CA TRP A 24 -6.01 1.11 2.84
C TRP A 24 -4.85 0.64 3.71
N VAL A 25 -3.63 1.00 3.33
CA VAL A 25 -2.41 0.69 4.06
C VAL A 25 -1.55 1.93 4.25
N LYS A 26 -0.88 2.00 5.40
CA LYS A 26 0.17 2.99 5.66
C LYS A 26 1.53 2.44 5.22
N ILE A 27 2.24 3.19 4.40
CA ILE A 27 3.58 2.86 3.88
C ILE A 27 4.50 4.05 4.09
N TYR A 28 5.64 3.83 4.74
CA TYR A 28 6.70 4.82 4.87
C TYR A 28 7.70 4.65 3.73
N TYR A 29 7.82 5.65 2.88
CA TYR A 29 8.73 5.64 1.73
C TYR A 29 9.34 7.04 1.53
N ASP A 30 10.65 7.10 1.29
CA ASP A 30 11.40 8.33 1.07
C ASP A 30 11.04 9.47 2.07
N LYS A 31 11.14 9.18 3.37
CA LYS A 31 10.83 10.09 4.50
C LYS A 31 9.38 10.60 4.55
N ASN A 32 8.50 10.10 3.69
CA ASN A 32 7.09 10.46 3.66
C ASN A 32 6.22 9.29 4.13
N GLU A 33 5.12 9.63 4.78
CA GLU A 33 4.04 8.70 5.11
C GLU A 33 3.01 8.73 3.97
N TYR A 34 2.75 7.57 3.38
CA TYR A 34 1.72 7.39 2.37
C TYR A 34 0.58 6.56 2.94
N VAL A 35 -0.66 7.02 2.71
CA VAL A 35 -1.85 6.22 2.96
C VAL A 35 -2.51 5.88 1.64
N ILE A 36 -2.47 4.59 1.27
CA ILE A 36 -2.72 4.14 -0.10
C ILE A 36 -3.81 3.08 -0.10
N ASN A 37 -4.79 3.23 -0.98
CA ASN A 37 -5.74 2.17 -1.28
C ASN A 37 -5.15 1.21 -2.32
N LEU A 38 -4.80 0.00 -1.90
CA LEU A 38 -4.21 -1.00 -2.78
C LEU A 38 -5.16 -1.47 -3.91
N ASN A 39 -6.47 -1.30 -3.74
CA ASN A 39 -7.45 -1.64 -4.81
C ASN A 39 -7.38 -0.70 -6.02
N CYS A 40 -6.74 0.46 -5.88
CA CYS A 40 -6.54 1.38 -6.99
C CYS A 40 -5.23 1.10 -7.75
N ILE A 41 -4.39 0.18 -7.26
CA ILE A 41 -3.09 -0.13 -7.87
C ILE A 41 -3.29 -1.15 -8.98
N SER A 42 -2.92 -0.79 -10.20
CA SER A 42 -3.13 -1.62 -11.38
C SER A 42 -2.07 -2.70 -11.60
N SER A 43 -0.86 -2.52 -11.04
CA SER A 43 0.24 -3.46 -11.22
C SER A 43 1.25 -3.44 -10.08
N PHE A 44 1.81 -4.62 -9.78
CA PHE A 44 2.96 -4.81 -8.89
C PHE A 44 4.09 -5.46 -9.68
N CYS A 45 5.28 -4.88 -9.64
CA CYS A 45 6.50 -5.46 -10.18
C CYS A 45 7.29 -6.11 -9.05
N HIS A 46 7.54 -7.41 -9.14
CA HIS A 46 8.38 -8.14 -8.20
C HIS A 46 9.75 -8.40 -8.85
N GLU A 47 10.79 -7.83 -8.27
CA GLU A 47 12.16 -7.94 -8.76
C GLU A 47 12.86 -9.17 -8.15
N PRO A 48 13.86 -9.78 -8.83
CA PRO A 48 14.58 -10.96 -8.31
C PRO A 48 15.29 -10.75 -6.97
N ASN A 49 15.53 -9.51 -6.57
CA ASN A 49 16.13 -9.14 -5.27
C ASN A 49 15.08 -9.04 -4.15
N GLY A 50 13.82 -9.41 -4.40
CA GLY A 50 12.71 -9.32 -3.44
C GLY A 50 12.15 -7.90 -3.27
N ARG A 51 12.49 -6.94 -4.15
CA ARG A 51 11.83 -5.63 -4.14
C ARG A 51 10.46 -5.74 -4.81
N ILE A 52 9.51 -5.00 -4.25
CA ILE A 52 8.22 -4.75 -4.89
C ILE A 52 8.18 -3.26 -5.26
N THR A 53 7.91 -3.01 -6.54
CA THR A 53 7.69 -1.68 -7.10
C THR A 53 6.27 -1.58 -7.62
N PHE A 54 5.56 -0.50 -7.27
CA PHE A 54 4.23 -0.20 -7.79
C PHE A 54 4.03 1.31 -7.92
N TRP A 55 3.01 1.73 -8.66
CA TRP A 55 2.75 3.13 -8.98
C TRP A 55 1.40 3.55 -8.43
N LEU A 56 1.33 4.78 -7.93
CA LEU A 56 0.05 5.39 -7.57
C LEU A 56 -0.78 5.67 -8.84
N PRO A 57 -2.12 5.62 -8.77
CA PRO A 57 -3.00 5.68 -9.95
C PRO A 57 -2.75 6.87 -10.87
N ASP A 58 -2.36 8.01 -10.30
CA ASP A 58 -2.11 9.27 -10.99
C ASP A 58 -0.63 9.71 -10.90
N GLY A 59 0.24 8.86 -10.36
CA GLY A 59 1.61 9.22 -10.00
C GLY A 59 2.66 8.63 -10.92
N THR A 60 3.62 9.44 -11.36
CA THR A 60 4.86 8.93 -11.96
C THR A 60 5.85 8.42 -10.90
N ILE A 61 5.54 8.59 -9.62
CA ILE A 61 6.40 8.21 -8.49
C ILE A 61 6.20 6.71 -8.21
N PRO A 62 7.25 5.88 -8.41
CA PRO A 62 7.20 4.50 -7.97
C PRO A 62 7.35 4.44 -6.44
N ILE A 63 6.52 3.65 -5.79
CA ILE A 63 6.74 3.23 -4.40
C ILE A 63 7.50 1.93 -4.44
N ILE A 64 8.66 1.94 -3.81
CA ILE A 64 9.60 0.83 -3.83
C ILE A 64 9.80 0.37 -2.39
N ILE A 65 9.38 -0.85 -2.10
CA ILE A 65 9.52 -1.48 -0.79
C ILE A 65 10.30 -2.78 -0.91
N ASN A 66 11.00 -3.15 0.15
CA ASN A 66 11.74 -4.40 0.22
C ASN A 66 11.65 -4.98 1.63
N PRO A 67 11.91 -6.28 1.80
CA PRO A 67 11.72 -6.96 3.08
C PRO A 67 12.67 -6.50 4.18
N VAL A 68 13.77 -5.82 3.85
CA VAL A 68 14.80 -5.40 4.82
C VAL A 68 14.52 -3.99 5.35
N SER A 69 14.30 -3.01 4.47
CA SER A 69 14.07 -1.62 4.88
C SER A 69 12.61 -1.33 5.25
N ASN A 70 11.66 -2.09 4.70
CA ASN A 70 10.23 -1.86 4.90
C ASN A 70 9.47 -3.16 5.19
N PRO A 71 9.89 -3.96 6.19
CA PRO A 71 9.35 -5.31 6.42
C PRO A 71 7.82 -5.30 6.60
N GLU A 72 7.30 -4.38 7.39
CA GLU A 72 5.85 -4.29 7.67
C GLU A 72 5.04 -3.89 6.43
N SER A 73 5.50 -2.87 5.70
CA SER A 73 4.84 -2.44 4.45
C SER A 73 4.91 -3.52 3.38
N TYR A 74 6.06 -4.21 3.29
CA TYR A 74 6.27 -5.33 2.39
C TYR A 74 5.26 -6.46 2.67
N GLU A 75 5.13 -6.87 3.93
CA GLU A 75 4.20 -7.92 4.32
C GLU A 75 2.74 -7.55 4.00
N LYS A 76 2.34 -6.30 4.25
CA LYS A 76 0.99 -5.81 3.89
C LYS A 76 0.69 -5.97 2.40
N VAL A 77 1.64 -5.57 1.54
CA VAL A 77 1.48 -5.68 0.08
C VAL A 77 1.48 -7.14 -0.38
N VAL A 78 2.38 -7.99 0.14
CA VAL A 78 2.41 -9.42 -0.19
C VAL A 78 1.10 -10.11 0.19
N LYS A 79 0.59 -9.84 1.40
CA LYS A 79 -0.72 -10.37 1.87
C LYS A 79 -1.86 -9.91 0.96
N TYR A 80 -1.84 -8.63 0.55
CA TYR A 80 -2.83 -8.09 -0.37
C TYR A 80 -2.80 -8.79 -1.73
N VAL A 81 -1.62 -8.87 -2.37
CA VAL A 81 -1.46 -9.51 -3.70
C VAL A 81 -1.95 -10.97 -3.64
N LYS A 82 -1.58 -11.71 -2.59
CA LYS A 82 -2.06 -13.08 -2.39
C LYS A 82 -3.57 -13.16 -2.20
N LYS A 83 -4.17 -12.26 -1.40
CA LYS A 83 -5.62 -12.22 -1.19
C LYS A 83 -6.37 -11.85 -2.48
N ALA A 84 -5.86 -10.89 -3.26
CA ALA A 84 -6.53 -10.36 -4.45
C ALA A 84 -6.39 -11.27 -5.68
N THR A 85 -5.25 -11.96 -5.83
CA THR A 85 -4.91 -12.69 -7.06
C THR A 85 -4.70 -14.19 -6.85
N GLY A 86 -4.54 -14.66 -5.61
CA GLY A 86 -4.08 -16.01 -5.30
C GLY A 86 -2.56 -16.24 -5.54
N TYR A 87 -1.87 -15.28 -6.15
CA TYR A 87 -0.43 -15.39 -6.44
C TYR A 87 0.42 -15.13 -5.19
N SER A 88 1.42 -15.98 -4.96
CA SER A 88 2.37 -15.80 -3.86
C SER A 88 3.68 -15.26 -4.42
N LEU A 89 4.08 -14.08 -3.93
CA LEU A 89 5.39 -13.50 -4.17
C LEU A 89 6.39 -14.26 -3.30
N SER A 90 7.12 -15.20 -3.93
CA SER A 90 8.06 -16.14 -3.31
C SER A 90 9.46 -15.56 -3.14
#